data_AF-A0A969HFV7-F1
#
_entry.id   AF-A0A969HFV7-F1
#
_cell.length_a   1.000
_cell.length_b   1.000
_cell.length_c   1.000
_cell.angle_alpha   90.00
_cell.angle_beta   90.00
_cell.angle_gamma   90.00
#
_symmetry.space_group_name_H-M   'P 1'
#
loop_
_entity.id
_entity.type
_entity.pdbx_description
1 polymer ?
#
loop_
_entity_poly.entity_id
_entity_poly.type
_entity_poly.pdbx_seq_one_letter_code
_entity_poly.pdbx_strand_id
1 'polypeptide(L)'
;MVLSALTFFVYTARLRTSPEQRQNPISSFILHAQRSSFLIASAVFGGLAALTKAPGPFMAIFVVGMSLLYAGLEWRGKSTFNVHWLVVILTWGLVSLVTFVLLWPAMWVDPLGTVQRMLSETVGKVEEGHLVYFFGQPTLDPGLWFYPYVIPFRLTPITLIGTLISLILLFPKVSALAWSVNISQPDQNTPSKSFYVLRFTFYVLWLFFLSLLLFGILSPKKQDRYLLPLFPLLDLLAAAGWIGLFKLVQYYLLRQKISSLSLLPTPYSLLPISFSLLLLFLHFIPVITYYPYYLTYFNPLMGGPVRAAQTTLMGWGEGMELAAAYLNQKPDAGRLYVASTPSQTLLPYFAGTGENFYTNDIAFRADYVVLYLAQMQRLAPSPEIVAYFQAQQPEKIITIHDVPYAKIYPGPKLILADTPPDATPANTRSG
;
A
#
# COMPACT_ATOMS: atom_id res chain seq x y z
N MET A 1 -1.52 -11.02 -3.43
CA MET A 1 -0.51 -10.63 -4.44
C MET A 1 0.89 -11.04 -4.02
N VAL A 2 1.45 -10.49 -2.94
CA VAL A 2 2.82 -10.80 -2.47
C VAL A 2 3.06 -12.30 -2.26
N LEU A 3 2.16 -13.00 -1.54
CA LEU A 3 2.26 -14.45 -1.35
C LEU A 3 2.23 -15.23 -2.67
N SER A 4 1.41 -14.80 -3.63
CA SER A 4 1.34 -15.40 -4.97
C SER A 4 2.66 -15.23 -5.72
N ALA A 5 3.26 -14.03 -5.68
CA ALA A 5 4.57 -13.76 -6.27
C ALA A 5 5.69 -14.58 -5.61
N LEU A 6 5.77 -14.59 -4.27
CA LEU A 6 6.80 -15.33 -3.53
C LEU A 6 6.75 -16.83 -3.80
N THR A 7 5.57 -17.44 -3.74
CA THR A 7 5.40 -18.88 -4.03
C THR A 7 5.72 -19.20 -5.49
N PHE A 8 5.37 -18.31 -6.42
CA PHE A 8 5.78 -18.45 -7.82
C PHE A 8 7.32 -18.40 -7.97
N PHE A 9 8.01 -17.50 -7.27
CA PHE A 9 9.47 -17.43 -7.31
C PHE A 9 10.14 -18.64 -6.68
N VAL A 10 9.58 -19.18 -5.60
CA VAL A 10 10.08 -20.42 -5.01
C VAL A 10 9.93 -21.59 -5.99
N TYR A 11 8.80 -21.65 -6.72
CA TYR A 11 8.61 -22.63 -7.79
C TYR A 11 9.70 -22.51 -8.86
N THR A 12 9.93 -21.31 -9.42
CA THR A 12 10.91 -21.12 -10.51
C THR A 12 12.36 -21.29 -10.04
N ALA A 13 12.70 -20.90 -8.81
CA ALA A 13 14.01 -21.14 -8.23
C ALA A 13 14.32 -22.64 -8.10
N ARG A 14 13.33 -23.45 -7.68
CA ARG A 14 13.48 -24.91 -7.56
C ARG A 14 13.58 -25.64 -8.91
N LEU A 15 13.06 -25.06 -9.99
CA LEU A 15 13.25 -25.60 -11.34
C LEU A 15 14.73 -25.53 -11.77
N ARG A 16 15.43 -24.44 -11.43
CA ARG A 16 16.81 -24.17 -11.88
C ARG A 16 17.89 -24.96 -11.13
N THR A 17 17.64 -25.38 -9.89
CA THR A 17 18.66 -26.00 -9.03
C THR A 17 18.84 -27.51 -9.24
N SER A 18 18.06 -28.16 -10.11
CA SER A 18 17.92 -29.63 -10.10
C SER A 18 18.28 -30.39 -11.38
N PRO A 19 19.52 -30.29 -11.91
CA PRO A 19 20.02 -31.30 -12.85
C PRO A 19 20.56 -32.58 -12.18
N GLU A 20 21.07 -32.52 -10.93
CA GLU A 20 22.04 -33.52 -10.43
C GLU A 20 21.47 -34.68 -9.58
N GLN A 21 20.21 -34.68 -9.14
CA GLN A 21 19.67 -35.72 -8.23
C GLN A 21 18.68 -36.71 -8.87
N ARG A 22 18.90 -37.08 -10.14
CA ARG A 22 18.04 -38.02 -10.89
C ARG A 22 18.23 -39.51 -10.56
N GLN A 23 18.99 -39.87 -9.52
CA GLN A 23 19.36 -41.27 -9.27
C GLN A 23 18.35 -42.07 -8.42
N ASN A 24 17.36 -41.44 -7.76
CA ASN A 24 16.37 -42.15 -6.94
C ASN A 24 14.92 -41.74 -7.30
N PRO A 25 14.03 -42.67 -7.69
CA PRO A 25 12.67 -42.36 -8.14
C PRO A 25 11.75 -41.79 -7.04
N ILE A 26 11.98 -42.12 -5.77
CA ILE A 26 11.16 -41.61 -4.66
C ILE A 26 11.51 -40.14 -4.37
N SER A 27 12.81 -39.79 -4.39
CA SER A 27 13.23 -38.40 -4.20
C SER A 27 12.81 -37.51 -5.37
N SER A 28 12.81 -38.03 -6.60
CA SER A 28 12.33 -37.28 -7.77
C SER A 28 10.82 -37.02 -7.73
N PHE A 29 10.01 -37.97 -7.26
CA PHE A 29 8.57 -37.80 -7.05
C PHE A 29 8.27 -36.76 -5.95
N ILE A 30 8.91 -36.86 -4.79
CA ILE A 30 8.73 -35.90 -3.68
C ILE A 30 9.15 -34.48 -4.12
N LEU A 31 10.24 -34.35 -4.87
CA LEU A 31 10.67 -33.06 -5.41
C LEU A 31 9.68 -32.49 -6.44
N HIS A 32 9.04 -33.33 -7.26
CA HIS A 32 8.01 -32.89 -8.21
C HIS A 32 6.72 -32.47 -7.51
N ALA A 33 6.26 -33.24 -6.52
CA ALA A 33 5.09 -32.92 -5.71
C ALA A 33 5.28 -31.61 -4.93
N GLN A 34 6.45 -31.42 -4.31
CA GLN A 34 6.77 -30.17 -3.62
C GLN A 34 6.93 -28.98 -4.59
N ARG A 35 7.28 -29.19 -5.86
CA ARG A 35 7.36 -28.09 -6.84
C ARG A 35 5.96 -27.65 -7.26
N SER A 36 5.13 -28.61 -7.65
CA SER A 36 3.75 -28.35 -8.06
C SER A 36 2.93 -27.69 -6.96
N SER A 37 3.18 -28.01 -5.68
CA SER A 37 2.49 -27.34 -4.56
C SER A 37 2.74 -25.83 -4.49
N PHE A 38 3.94 -25.34 -4.83
CA PHE A 38 4.20 -23.90 -4.85
C PHE A 38 3.51 -23.18 -6.02
N LEU A 39 3.42 -23.84 -7.18
CA LEU A 39 2.67 -23.30 -8.32
C LEU A 39 1.18 -23.22 -7.99
N ILE A 40 0.62 -24.28 -7.39
CA ILE A 40 -0.78 -24.32 -6.93
C ILE A 40 -1.02 -23.25 -5.87
N ALA A 41 -0.16 -23.15 -4.85
CA ALA A 41 -0.27 -22.11 -3.82
C ALA A 41 -0.24 -20.71 -4.44
N SER A 42 0.66 -20.48 -5.41
CA SER A 42 0.71 -19.21 -6.14
C SER A 42 -0.60 -18.90 -6.85
N ALA A 43 -1.18 -19.89 -7.53
CA ALA A 43 -2.43 -19.73 -8.26
C ALA A 43 -3.61 -19.47 -7.32
N VAL A 44 -3.70 -20.19 -6.20
CA VAL A 44 -4.72 -19.97 -5.17
C VAL A 44 -4.60 -18.55 -4.60
N PHE A 45 -3.41 -18.12 -4.20
CA PHE A 45 -3.19 -16.74 -3.73
C PHE A 45 -3.43 -15.69 -4.81
N GLY A 46 -3.26 -16.05 -6.09
CA GLY A 46 -3.60 -15.22 -7.24
C GLY A 46 -5.10 -15.00 -7.37
N GLY A 47 -5.88 -16.08 -7.30
CA GLY A 47 -7.35 -16.04 -7.30
C GLY A 47 -7.91 -15.26 -6.11
N LEU A 48 -7.39 -15.53 -4.89
CA LEU A 48 -7.75 -14.77 -3.69
C LEU A 48 -7.43 -13.28 -3.81
N ALA A 49 -6.30 -12.93 -4.44
CA ALA A 49 -5.96 -11.53 -4.68
C ALA A 49 -6.98 -10.84 -5.59
N ALA A 50 -7.40 -11.51 -6.68
CA ALA A 50 -8.41 -11.00 -7.60
C ALA A 50 -9.78 -10.82 -6.92
N LEU A 51 -10.13 -11.69 -5.97
CA LEU A 51 -11.36 -11.56 -5.16
C LEU A 51 -11.31 -10.41 -4.15
N THR A 52 -10.13 -10.04 -3.66
CA THR A 52 -10.02 -9.09 -2.54
C THR A 52 -10.02 -7.64 -3.01
N LYS A 53 -9.32 -7.32 -4.12
CA LYS A 53 -9.18 -5.94 -4.62
C LYS A 53 -9.03 -5.90 -6.15
N ALA A 54 -9.49 -4.80 -6.74
CA ALA A 54 -9.41 -4.54 -8.18
C ALA A 54 -7.99 -4.65 -8.81
N PRO A 55 -6.86 -4.33 -8.14
CA PRO A 55 -5.53 -4.59 -8.69
C PRO A 55 -5.11 -6.07 -8.67
N GLY A 56 -5.84 -6.95 -7.98
CA GLY A 56 -5.50 -8.37 -7.82
C GLY A 56 -5.27 -9.14 -9.14
N PRO A 57 -6.09 -8.95 -10.19
CA PRO A 57 -5.89 -9.56 -11.50
C PRO A 57 -4.54 -9.24 -12.16
N PHE A 58 -3.82 -8.19 -11.74
CA PHE A 58 -2.44 -7.92 -12.15
C PHE A 58 -1.52 -9.14 -11.96
N MET A 59 -1.81 -10.02 -10.99
CA MET A 59 -1.02 -11.24 -10.79
C MET A 59 -0.98 -12.14 -12.03
N ALA A 60 -2.06 -12.20 -12.81
CA ALA A 60 -2.07 -12.98 -14.05
C ALA A 60 -1.09 -12.40 -15.07
N ILE A 61 -1.12 -11.08 -15.28
CA ILE A 61 -0.18 -10.35 -16.17
C ILE A 61 1.26 -10.60 -15.72
N PHE A 62 1.52 -10.51 -14.41
CA PHE A 62 2.84 -10.72 -13.85
C PHE A 62 3.34 -12.15 -14.05
N VAL A 63 2.52 -13.17 -13.76
CA VAL A 63 2.91 -14.59 -13.93
C VAL A 63 3.12 -14.94 -15.40
N VAL A 64 2.28 -14.44 -16.30
CA VAL A 64 2.47 -14.59 -17.75
C VAL A 64 3.76 -13.94 -18.20
N GLY A 65 3.97 -12.66 -17.85
CA GLY A 65 5.18 -11.90 -18.22
C GLY A 65 6.46 -12.56 -17.71
N MET A 66 6.45 -13.05 -16.46
CA MET A 66 7.57 -13.80 -15.89
C MET A 66 7.79 -15.12 -16.62
N SER A 67 6.74 -15.89 -16.90
CA SER A 67 6.84 -17.16 -17.63
C SER A 67 7.44 -16.98 -19.02
N LEU A 68 7.03 -15.92 -19.73
CA LEU A 68 7.59 -15.53 -21.02
C LEU A 68 9.06 -15.09 -20.90
N LEU A 69 9.41 -14.31 -19.87
CA LEU A 69 10.79 -13.92 -19.60
C LEU A 69 11.67 -15.15 -19.35
N TYR A 70 11.21 -16.11 -18.55
CA TYR A 70 11.94 -17.36 -18.32
C TYR A 70 12.10 -18.18 -19.60
N ALA A 71 11.03 -18.34 -20.38
CA ALA A 71 11.09 -19.02 -21.68
C ALA A 71 12.12 -18.37 -22.62
N GLY A 72 12.15 -17.04 -22.68
CA GLY A 72 13.11 -16.28 -23.51
C GLY A 72 14.55 -16.43 -23.04
N LEU A 73 14.81 -16.35 -21.73
CA LEU A 73 16.16 -16.54 -21.15
C LEU A 73 16.70 -17.97 -21.38
N GLU A 74 15.80 -18.94 -21.49
CA GLU A 74 16.12 -20.36 -21.70
C GLU A 74 16.14 -20.74 -23.18
N TRP A 75 15.77 -19.83 -24.08
CA TRP A 75 15.70 -20.09 -25.52
C TRP A 75 17.10 -20.27 -26.11
N ARG A 76 17.55 -21.54 -26.13
CA ARG A 76 18.77 -22.03 -26.80
C ARG A 76 18.44 -23.03 -27.91
N GLY A 77 17.40 -22.75 -28.70
CA GLY A 77 17.02 -23.58 -29.86
C GLY A 77 16.32 -24.92 -29.57
N LYS A 78 15.84 -25.19 -28.35
CA LYS A 78 15.07 -26.41 -28.02
C LYS A 78 13.58 -26.11 -27.85
N SER A 79 12.74 -26.69 -28.71
CA SER A 79 11.28 -26.47 -28.81
C SER A 79 10.47 -26.91 -27.58
N THR A 80 10.89 -27.99 -26.89
CA THR A 80 10.12 -28.60 -25.78
C THR A 80 9.99 -27.72 -24.54
N PHE A 81 10.85 -26.71 -24.36
CA PHE A 81 10.85 -25.85 -23.17
C PHE A 81 9.80 -24.73 -23.22
N ASN A 82 9.31 -24.35 -24.40
CA ASN A 82 8.20 -23.40 -24.55
C ASN A 82 6.86 -24.01 -24.08
N VAL A 83 6.68 -25.32 -24.25
CA VAL A 83 5.48 -26.04 -23.80
C VAL A 83 5.39 -26.07 -22.28
N HIS A 84 6.52 -26.17 -21.56
CA HIS A 84 6.52 -26.15 -20.10
C HIS A 84 5.91 -24.86 -19.54
N TRP A 85 6.38 -23.71 -20.02
CA TRP A 85 5.88 -22.41 -19.55
C TRP A 85 4.42 -22.15 -19.97
N LEU A 86 3.99 -22.70 -21.11
CA LEU A 86 2.57 -22.73 -21.48
C LEU A 86 1.74 -23.54 -20.47
N VAL A 87 2.20 -24.74 -20.09
CA VAL A 87 1.54 -25.56 -19.07
C VAL A 87 1.53 -24.84 -17.72
N VAL A 88 2.59 -24.13 -17.34
CA VAL A 88 2.63 -23.32 -16.12
C VAL A 88 1.55 -22.24 -16.15
N ILE A 89 1.45 -21.47 -17.25
CA ILE A 89 0.44 -20.42 -17.41
C ILE A 89 -0.97 -21.01 -17.36
N LEU A 90 -1.23 -22.10 -18.09
CA LEU A 90 -2.55 -22.74 -18.14
C LEU A 90 -2.94 -23.34 -16.78
N THR A 91 -2.01 -24.03 -16.11
CA THR A 91 -2.25 -24.62 -14.79
C THR A 91 -2.51 -23.52 -13.76
N TRP A 92 -1.68 -22.48 -13.76
CA TRP A 92 -1.85 -21.34 -12.84
C TRP A 92 -3.19 -20.63 -13.10
N GLY A 93 -3.51 -20.37 -14.36
CA GLY A 93 -4.76 -19.72 -14.78
C GLY A 93 -5.98 -20.54 -14.38
N LEU A 94 -5.97 -21.85 -14.63
CA LEU A 94 -7.08 -22.75 -14.28
C LEU A 94 -7.27 -22.82 -12.77
N VAL A 95 -6.21 -23.03 -11.98
CA VAL A 95 -6.32 -23.11 -10.52
C VAL A 95 -6.78 -21.78 -9.92
N SER A 96 -6.28 -20.65 -10.44
CA SER A 96 -6.70 -19.32 -10.03
C SER A 96 -8.18 -19.06 -10.36
N LEU A 97 -8.61 -19.45 -11.56
CA LEU A 97 -10.02 -19.34 -12.00
C LEU A 97 -10.94 -20.23 -11.15
N VAL A 98 -10.55 -21.49 -10.90
CA VAL A 98 -11.30 -22.39 -10.03
C VAL A 98 -11.41 -21.81 -8.62
N THR A 99 -10.33 -21.27 -8.07
CA THR A 99 -10.34 -20.60 -6.77
C THR A 99 -11.31 -19.40 -6.77
N PHE A 100 -11.26 -18.58 -7.83
CA PHE A 100 -12.11 -17.41 -8.00
C PHE A 100 -13.61 -17.79 -8.06
N VAL A 101 -13.95 -18.77 -8.89
CA VAL A 101 -15.33 -19.25 -9.04
C VAL A 101 -15.81 -19.91 -7.74
N LEU A 102 -15.03 -20.81 -7.14
CA LEU A 102 -15.43 -21.53 -5.92
C LEU A 102 -15.62 -20.61 -4.71
N LEU A 103 -14.92 -19.48 -4.63
CA LEU A 103 -15.01 -18.58 -3.48
C LEU A 103 -15.89 -17.35 -3.74
N TRP A 104 -16.48 -17.23 -4.93
CA TRP A 104 -17.41 -16.15 -5.25
C TRP A 104 -18.78 -16.70 -5.68
N PRO A 105 -19.74 -16.83 -4.75
CA PRO A 105 -21.05 -17.45 -5.02
C PRO A 105 -21.83 -16.80 -6.17
N ALA A 106 -21.62 -15.52 -6.44
CA ALA A 106 -22.23 -14.82 -7.58
C ALA A 106 -21.86 -15.46 -8.93
N MET A 107 -20.66 -16.05 -9.03
CA MET A 107 -20.21 -16.77 -10.23
C MET A 107 -20.95 -18.09 -10.46
N TRP A 108 -21.63 -18.63 -9.44
CA TRP A 108 -22.41 -19.88 -9.56
C TRP A 108 -23.81 -19.64 -10.12
N VAL A 109 -24.33 -18.44 -9.90
CA VAL A 109 -25.72 -18.07 -10.26
C VAL A 109 -25.75 -17.33 -11.58
N ASP A 110 -24.94 -16.26 -11.73
CA ASP A 110 -24.90 -15.41 -12.91
C ASP A 110 -23.45 -14.98 -13.21
N PRO A 111 -22.60 -15.88 -13.74
CA PRO A 111 -21.18 -15.58 -13.97
C PRO A 111 -20.97 -14.43 -14.95
N LEU A 112 -21.72 -14.43 -16.07
CA LEU A 112 -21.56 -13.41 -17.11
C LEU A 112 -22.03 -12.04 -16.62
N GLY A 113 -23.24 -11.95 -16.04
CA GLY A 113 -23.76 -10.67 -15.56
C GLY A 113 -22.96 -10.14 -14.37
N THR A 114 -22.43 -11.00 -13.51
CA THR A 114 -21.55 -10.60 -12.39
C THR A 114 -20.24 -9.98 -12.91
N VAL A 115 -19.56 -10.64 -13.85
CA VAL A 115 -18.30 -10.12 -14.42
C VAL A 115 -18.56 -8.83 -15.20
N GLN A 116 -19.63 -8.77 -15.99
CA GLN A 116 -19.99 -7.55 -16.72
C GLN A 116 -20.24 -6.37 -15.78
N ARG A 117 -21.03 -6.57 -14.71
CA ARG A 117 -21.30 -5.54 -13.68
C ARG A 117 -20.01 -5.10 -12.98
N MET A 118 -19.17 -6.05 -12.60
CA MET A 118 -17.87 -5.75 -11.97
C MET A 118 -16.99 -4.90 -12.90
N LEU A 119 -16.88 -5.28 -14.18
CA LEU A 119 -16.07 -4.56 -15.15
C LEU A 119 -16.64 -3.17 -15.45
N SER A 120 -17.96 -3.05 -15.65
CA SER A 120 -18.60 -1.76 -15.89
C SER A 120 -18.44 -0.79 -14.72
N GLU A 121 -18.63 -1.28 -13.49
CA GLU A 121 -18.40 -0.46 -12.29
C GLU A 121 -16.93 -0.08 -12.13
N THR A 122 -16.00 -0.99 -12.40
CA THR A 122 -14.57 -0.74 -12.25
C THR A 122 -14.10 0.30 -13.26
N VAL A 123 -14.49 0.15 -14.53
CA VAL A 123 -14.11 1.10 -15.60
C VAL A 123 -14.74 2.47 -15.35
N GLY A 124 -16.05 2.53 -15.07
CA GLY A 124 -16.73 3.80 -14.77
C GLY A 124 -16.10 4.54 -13.58
N LYS A 125 -15.77 3.80 -12.50
CA LYS A 125 -15.10 4.39 -11.32
C LYS A 125 -13.65 4.80 -11.59
N VAL A 126 -12.97 4.28 -12.61
CA VAL A 126 -11.58 4.63 -12.96
C VAL A 126 -11.53 5.90 -13.79
N GLU A 127 -12.50 6.11 -14.68
CA GLU A 127 -12.59 7.27 -15.57
C GLU A 127 -13.03 8.56 -14.85
N GLU A 128 -13.84 8.44 -13.80
CA GLU A 128 -14.40 9.58 -13.03
C GLU A 128 -13.38 10.38 -12.18
N GLY A 129 -12.06 10.20 -12.35
CA GLY A 129 -10.99 11.01 -11.76
C GLY A 129 -11.31 11.68 -10.41
N HIS A 130 -10.86 11.11 -9.28
CA HIS A 130 -11.17 11.74 -7.99
C HIS A 130 -10.34 12.98 -7.72
N LEU A 131 -11.01 14.05 -7.27
CA LEU A 131 -10.34 15.22 -6.70
C LEU A 131 -9.46 14.78 -5.55
N VAL A 132 -8.15 14.99 -5.69
CA VAL A 132 -7.13 14.73 -4.68
C VAL A 132 -6.44 16.02 -4.29
N TYR A 133 -5.65 15.98 -3.22
CA TYR A 133 -4.79 17.07 -2.80
C TYR A 133 -3.33 16.63 -2.93
N PHE A 134 -2.56 17.36 -3.73
CA PHE A 134 -1.18 17.01 -4.04
C PHE A 134 -0.33 18.25 -4.25
N PHE A 135 0.85 18.30 -3.64
CA PHE A 135 1.75 19.47 -3.63
C PHE A 135 1.06 20.79 -3.25
N GLY A 136 0.18 20.75 -2.25
CA GLY A 136 -0.44 21.96 -1.70
C GLY A 136 -1.69 22.44 -2.42
N GLN A 137 -2.13 21.74 -3.47
CA GLN A 137 -3.27 22.14 -4.28
C GLN A 137 -4.22 20.98 -4.60
N PRO A 138 -5.53 21.23 -4.69
CA PRO A 138 -6.49 20.27 -5.21
C PRO A 138 -6.26 20.05 -6.71
N THR A 139 -6.26 18.79 -7.16
CA THR A 139 -6.08 18.43 -8.56
C THR A 139 -6.83 17.14 -8.89
N LEU A 140 -7.26 17.00 -10.14
CA LEU A 140 -7.82 15.76 -10.69
C LEU A 140 -6.72 14.84 -11.28
N ASP A 141 -5.57 15.41 -11.65
CA ASP A 141 -4.41 14.67 -12.12
C ASP A 141 -3.13 15.11 -11.40
N PRO A 142 -2.69 14.37 -10.37
CA PRO A 142 -1.45 14.68 -9.68
C PRO A 142 -0.18 14.22 -10.46
N GLY A 143 -0.34 13.60 -11.64
CA GLY A 143 0.76 13.22 -12.52
C GLY A 143 1.60 12.03 -12.03
N LEU A 144 2.76 11.83 -12.67
CA LEU A 144 3.64 10.67 -12.46
C LEU A 144 4.34 10.67 -11.09
N TRP A 145 4.51 11.86 -10.48
CA TRP A 145 5.20 12.03 -9.21
C TRP A 145 4.38 11.63 -7.98
N PHE A 146 3.07 11.40 -8.15
CA PHE A 146 2.17 11.09 -7.04
C PHE A 146 2.67 9.95 -6.16
N TYR A 147 2.88 8.75 -6.72
CA TYR A 147 3.29 7.60 -5.93
C TYR A 147 4.75 7.67 -5.43
N PRO A 148 5.75 8.07 -6.24
CA PRO A 148 7.11 8.28 -5.74
C PRO A 148 7.20 9.28 -4.58
N TYR A 149 6.30 10.28 -4.54
CA TYR A 149 6.24 11.24 -3.44
C TYR A 149 5.49 10.70 -2.21
N VAL A 150 4.34 10.06 -2.40
CA VAL A 150 3.48 9.58 -1.30
C VAL A 150 4.03 8.33 -0.61
N ILE A 151 4.72 7.44 -1.32
CA ILE A 151 5.27 6.19 -0.73
C ILE A 151 6.19 6.48 0.46
N PRO A 152 7.24 7.32 0.37
CA PRO A 152 8.13 7.62 1.49
C PRO A 152 7.41 8.14 2.74
N PHE A 153 6.34 8.91 2.55
CA PHE A 153 5.49 9.43 3.63
C PHE A 153 4.77 8.32 4.40
N ARG A 154 4.43 7.21 3.75
CA ARG A 154 3.73 6.07 4.37
C ARG A 154 4.66 4.99 4.93
N LEU A 155 5.97 5.10 4.69
CA LEU A 155 6.96 4.15 5.21
C LEU A 155 7.44 4.51 6.62
N THR A 156 7.93 3.51 7.36
CA THR A 156 8.78 3.77 8.53
C THR A 156 10.16 4.26 8.09
N PRO A 157 10.90 5.03 8.92
CA PRO A 157 12.30 5.33 8.65
C PRO A 157 13.13 4.08 8.32
N ILE A 158 12.87 2.98 9.03
CA ILE A 158 13.54 1.70 8.85
C ILE A 158 13.25 1.08 7.47
N THR A 159 11.97 1.05 7.06
CA THR A 159 11.59 0.52 5.73
C THR A 159 12.11 1.42 4.62
N LEU A 160 12.03 2.75 4.77
CA LEU A 160 12.51 3.70 3.77
C LEU A 160 14.01 3.55 3.55
N ILE A 161 14.81 3.64 4.62
CA ILE A 161 16.27 3.54 4.55
C ILE A 161 16.68 2.17 4.02
N GLY A 162 16.10 1.09 4.55
CA GLY A 162 16.38 -0.26 4.08
C GLY A 162 16.08 -0.42 2.59
N THR A 163 14.95 0.10 2.11
CA THR A 163 14.58 0.04 0.68
C THR A 163 15.60 0.79 -0.17
N LEU A 164 16.01 2.01 0.25
CA LEU A 164 17.02 2.80 -0.47
C LEU A 164 18.39 2.09 -0.50
N ILE A 165 18.81 1.48 0.62
CA ILE A 165 20.02 0.64 0.65
C ILE A 165 19.88 -0.51 -0.35
N SER A 166 18.72 -1.17 -0.39
CA SER A 166 18.48 -2.26 -1.32
C SER A 166 18.58 -1.79 -2.79
N LEU A 167 18.17 -0.56 -3.11
CA LEU A 167 18.37 0.01 -4.44
C LEU A 167 19.86 0.08 -4.81
N ILE A 168 20.73 0.46 -3.86
CA ILE A 168 22.19 0.46 -4.05
C ILE A 168 22.72 -0.97 -4.25
N LEU A 169 22.12 -1.96 -3.59
CA LEU A 169 22.46 -3.37 -3.78
C LEU A 169 22.02 -3.95 -5.13
N LEU A 170 21.31 -3.20 -5.99
CA LEU A 170 21.06 -3.63 -7.37
C LEU A 170 22.35 -3.62 -8.20
N PHE A 171 23.29 -2.71 -7.89
CA PHE A 171 24.52 -2.56 -8.65
C PHE A 171 25.36 -3.86 -8.58
N PRO A 172 25.70 -4.48 -9.73
CA PRO A 172 26.32 -5.79 -9.76
C PRO A 172 27.57 -5.95 -8.89
N LYS A 173 28.44 -4.94 -8.86
CA LYS A 173 29.68 -4.95 -8.05
C LYS A 173 29.40 -4.93 -6.55
N VAL A 174 28.47 -4.08 -6.11
CA VAL A 174 28.08 -3.95 -4.70
C VAL A 174 27.33 -5.20 -4.26
N SER A 175 26.42 -5.69 -5.10
CA SER A 175 25.67 -6.92 -4.86
C SER A 175 26.60 -8.14 -4.76
N ALA A 176 27.61 -8.22 -5.64
CA ALA A 176 28.57 -9.31 -5.60
C ALA A 176 29.29 -9.29 -4.27
N LEU A 177 29.82 -8.14 -3.86
CA LEU A 177 30.52 -7.99 -2.59
C LEU A 177 29.64 -8.26 -1.36
N ALA A 178 28.42 -7.72 -1.31
CA ALA A 178 27.53 -7.88 -0.16
C ALA A 178 27.02 -9.32 0.00
N TRP A 179 26.75 -10.01 -1.12
CA TRP A 179 26.13 -11.34 -1.10
C TRP A 179 27.16 -12.48 -1.21
N SER A 180 28.39 -12.25 -1.73
CA SER A 180 29.43 -13.29 -1.85
C SER A 180 30.14 -13.59 -0.53
N VAL A 181 30.03 -12.70 0.45
CA VAL A 181 30.68 -12.86 1.76
C VAL A 181 29.98 -13.98 2.53
N ASN A 182 30.63 -15.14 2.56
CA ASN A 182 30.26 -16.24 3.44
C ASN A 182 31.00 -16.06 4.77
N ILE A 183 30.29 -15.56 5.78
CA ILE A 183 30.85 -15.17 7.09
C ILE A 183 31.55 -16.34 7.79
N SER A 184 31.15 -17.59 7.48
CA SER A 184 31.72 -18.78 8.11
C SER A 184 33.06 -19.24 7.53
N GLN A 185 33.42 -18.85 6.29
CA GLN A 185 34.68 -19.29 5.63
C GLN A 185 35.18 -18.23 4.62
N PRO A 186 35.92 -17.20 5.07
CA PRO A 186 36.34 -16.08 4.23
C PRO A 186 37.34 -16.43 3.10
N ASP A 187 38.05 -17.56 3.18
CA ASP A 187 39.08 -17.96 2.19
C ASP A 187 38.53 -18.67 0.94
N GLN A 188 37.31 -19.22 0.98
CA GLN A 188 36.70 -19.88 -0.18
C GLN A 188 35.74 -18.93 -0.89
N ASN A 189 36.30 -18.03 -1.69
CA ASN A 189 35.57 -16.96 -2.39
C ASN A 189 34.76 -17.43 -3.62
N THR A 190 34.47 -18.72 -3.74
CA THR A 190 33.66 -19.28 -4.82
C THR A 190 32.17 -19.08 -4.52
N PRO A 191 31.43 -18.32 -5.35
CA PRO A 191 30.01 -18.08 -5.11
C PRO A 191 29.22 -19.39 -5.19
N SER A 192 28.58 -19.77 -4.07
CA SER A 192 27.68 -20.92 -4.00
C SER A 192 26.48 -20.76 -4.95
N LYS A 193 25.89 -21.88 -5.42
CA LYS A 193 24.62 -21.87 -6.18
C LYS A 193 23.52 -21.04 -5.46
N SER A 194 23.53 -21.00 -4.12
CA SER A 194 22.59 -20.20 -3.30
C SER A 194 22.69 -18.69 -3.53
N PHE A 195 23.91 -18.17 -3.76
CA PHE A 195 24.16 -16.74 -4.02
C PHE A 195 23.39 -16.25 -5.26
N TYR A 196 23.46 -17.00 -6.36
CA TYR A 196 22.80 -16.64 -7.61
C TYR A 196 21.28 -16.67 -7.47
N VAL A 197 20.73 -17.60 -6.69
CA VAL A 197 19.29 -17.69 -6.42
C VAL A 197 18.81 -16.50 -5.59
N LEU A 198 19.51 -16.14 -4.52
CA LEU A 198 19.16 -14.97 -3.69
C LEU A 198 19.22 -13.68 -4.48
N ARG A 199 20.30 -13.47 -5.24
CA ARG A 199 20.49 -12.28 -6.07
C ARG A 199 19.44 -12.19 -7.18
N PHE A 200 19.10 -13.30 -7.82
CA PHE A 200 18.05 -13.34 -8.81
C PHE A 200 16.66 -13.06 -8.20
N THR A 201 16.35 -13.67 -7.04
CA THR A 201 15.10 -13.40 -6.30
C THR A 201 14.99 -11.93 -5.95
N PHE A 202 16.10 -11.31 -5.52
CA PHE A 202 16.18 -9.89 -5.23
C PHE A 202 15.84 -9.00 -6.43
N TYR A 203 16.40 -9.30 -7.62
CA TYR A 203 16.05 -8.57 -8.85
C TYR A 203 14.58 -8.73 -9.24
N VAL A 204 14.03 -9.93 -9.07
CA VAL A 204 12.62 -10.19 -9.40
C VAL A 204 11.67 -9.49 -8.42
N LEU A 205 12.02 -9.37 -7.13
CA LEU A 205 11.25 -8.56 -6.17
C LEU A 205 11.19 -7.09 -6.57
N TRP A 206 12.33 -6.53 -6.99
CA TRP A 206 12.38 -5.17 -7.52
C TRP A 206 11.58 -5.02 -8.82
N LEU A 207 11.68 -5.99 -9.74
CA LEU A 207 10.87 -6.01 -10.96
C LEU A 207 9.37 -6.03 -10.64
N PHE A 208 8.95 -6.84 -9.67
CA PHE A 208 7.55 -6.92 -9.24
C PHE A 208 7.08 -5.59 -8.64
N PHE A 209 7.87 -4.99 -7.75
CA PHE A 209 7.61 -3.67 -7.19
C PHE A 209 7.47 -2.60 -8.28
N LEU A 210 8.44 -2.52 -9.21
CA LEU A 210 8.43 -1.54 -10.30
C LEU A 210 7.25 -1.75 -11.24
N SER A 211 6.87 -3.00 -11.51
CA SER A 211 5.73 -3.32 -12.37
C SER A 211 4.41 -2.90 -11.74
N LEU A 212 4.24 -3.12 -10.42
CA LEU A 212 3.07 -2.65 -9.67
C LEU A 212 3.05 -1.12 -9.54
N LEU A 213 4.20 -0.50 -9.31
CA LEU A 213 4.33 0.96 -9.27
C LEU A 213 3.94 1.57 -10.61
N LEU A 214 4.43 1.00 -11.72
CA LEU A 214 4.07 1.42 -13.07
C LEU A 214 2.56 1.25 -13.33
N PHE A 215 1.99 0.11 -12.95
CA PHE A 215 0.54 -0.12 -13.04
C PHE A 215 -0.25 0.95 -12.29
N GLY A 216 0.19 1.33 -11.08
CA GLY A 216 -0.39 2.43 -10.33
C GLY A 216 -0.25 3.77 -11.05
N ILE A 217 0.96 4.12 -11.52
CA ILE A 217 1.26 5.39 -12.20
C ILE A 217 0.40 5.58 -13.46
N LEU A 218 0.18 4.50 -14.22
CA LEU A 218 -0.65 4.50 -15.43
C LEU A 218 -2.15 4.59 -15.15
N SER A 219 -2.58 4.38 -13.90
CA SER A 219 -3.98 4.56 -13.50
C SER A 219 -4.37 6.04 -13.56
N PRO A 220 -5.46 6.41 -14.26
CA PRO A 220 -6.02 7.75 -14.22
C PRO A 220 -6.36 8.17 -12.78
N LYS A 221 -6.93 7.22 -12.02
CA LYS A 221 -7.33 7.43 -10.63
C LYS A 221 -6.19 7.08 -9.68
N LYS A 222 -5.77 8.08 -8.91
CA LYS A 222 -4.63 8.00 -7.99
C LYS A 222 -5.09 8.24 -6.56
N GLN A 223 -4.73 7.33 -5.66
CA GLN A 223 -5.01 7.45 -4.23
C GLN A 223 -4.00 6.63 -3.43
N ASP A 224 -3.63 7.11 -2.26
CA ASP A 224 -2.63 6.48 -1.39
C ASP A 224 -2.97 5.02 -1.03
N ARG A 225 -4.24 4.68 -0.79
CA ARG A 225 -4.66 3.30 -0.47
C ARG A 225 -4.42 2.27 -1.59
N TYR A 226 -4.20 2.70 -2.83
CA TYR A 226 -3.82 1.78 -3.91
C TYR A 226 -2.38 1.30 -3.78
N LEU A 227 -1.57 1.93 -2.92
CA LEU A 227 -0.23 1.50 -2.56
C LEU A 227 -0.20 0.28 -1.63
N LEU A 228 -1.34 -0.11 -1.04
CA LEU A 228 -1.39 -1.18 -0.03
C LEU A 228 -0.65 -2.47 -0.44
N PRO A 229 -0.74 -2.96 -1.70
CA PRO A 229 -0.01 -4.16 -2.12
C PRO A 229 1.51 -4.00 -2.16
N LEU A 230 2.04 -2.76 -2.20
CA LEU A 230 3.47 -2.49 -2.26
C LEU A 230 4.16 -2.61 -0.90
N PHE A 231 3.49 -2.27 0.20
CA PHE A 231 4.15 -2.16 1.51
C PHE A 231 4.83 -3.46 1.99
N PRO A 232 4.19 -4.65 1.92
CA PRO A 232 4.87 -5.86 2.33
C PRO A 232 6.08 -6.22 1.43
N LEU A 233 6.09 -5.78 0.16
CA LEU A 233 7.25 -5.95 -0.72
C LEU A 233 8.38 -5.00 -0.33
N LEU A 234 8.05 -3.76 -0.02
CA LEU A 234 9.00 -2.76 0.46
C LEU A 234 9.64 -3.20 1.77
N ASP A 235 8.90 -3.85 2.68
CA ASP A 235 9.48 -4.44 3.90
C ASP A 235 10.47 -5.57 3.59
N LEU A 236 10.17 -6.44 2.63
CA LEU A 236 11.10 -7.49 2.18
C LEU A 236 12.36 -6.92 1.52
N LEU A 237 12.19 -5.90 0.67
CA LEU A 237 13.32 -5.18 0.05
C LEU A 237 14.15 -4.46 1.11
N ALA A 238 13.50 -3.85 2.10
CA ALA A 238 14.17 -3.20 3.22
C ALA A 238 14.98 -4.18 4.06
N ALA A 239 14.42 -5.35 4.38
CA ALA A 239 15.13 -6.41 5.07
C ALA A 239 16.37 -6.87 4.26
N ALA A 240 16.23 -7.08 2.95
CA ALA A 240 17.34 -7.43 2.09
C ALA A 240 18.42 -6.33 2.05
N GLY A 241 18.00 -5.05 2.06
CA GLY A 241 18.89 -3.89 2.17
C GLY A 241 19.70 -3.89 3.46
N TRP A 242 19.03 -4.01 4.61
CA TRP A 242 19.70 -4.04 5.92
C TRP A 242 20.65 -5.23 6.08
N ILE A 243 20.24 -6.42 5.62
CA ILE A 243 21.10 -7.62 5.63
C ILE A 243 22.35 -7.40 4.75
N GLY A 244 22.18 -6.87 3.54
CA GLY A 244 23.28 -6.62 2.64
C GLY A 244 24.26 -5.57 3.17
N LEU A 245 23.75 -4.49 3.79
CA LEU A 245 24.58 -3.50 4.47
C LEU A 245 25.34 -4.10 5.64
N PHE A 246 24.68 -4.88 6.50
CA PHE A 246 25.32 -5.54 7.63
C PHE A 246 26.49 -6.42 7.19
N LYS A 247 26.29 -7.26 6.17
CA LYS A 247 27.36 -8.10 5.59
C LYS A 247 28.51 -7.29 5.03
N LEU A 248 28.20 -6.18 4.33
CA LEU A 248 29.20 -5.30 3.75
C LEU A 248 30.07 -4.65 4.84
N VAL A 249 29.45 -4.10 5.89
CA VAL A 249 30.14 -3.50 7.04
C VAL A 249 31.02 -4.54 7.73
N GLN A 250 30.47 -5.72 8.00
CA GLN A 250 31.22 -6.81 8.63
C GLN A 250 32.45 -7.22 7.79
N TYR A 251 32.31 -7.32 6.48
CA TYR A 251 33.43 -7.64 5.58
C TYR A 251 34.57 -6.62 5.69
N TYR A 252 34.25 -5.32 5.66
CA TYR A 252 35.27 -4.27 5.76
C TYR A 252 35.95 -4.25 7.13
N LEU A 253 35.19 -4.46 8.22
CA LEU A 253 35.73 -4.54 9.58
C LEU A 253 36.69 -5.72 9.76
N LEU A 254 36.32 -6.91 9.26
CA LEU A 254 37.17 -8.11 9.31
C LEU A 254 38.44 -7.95 8.46
N ARG A 255 38.35 -7.29 7.30
CA ARG A 255 39.51 -7.07 6.41
C ARG A 255 40.53 -6.10 6.97
N GLN A 256 40.11 -5.08 7.73
CA GLN A 256 41.02 -4.08 8.28
C GLN A 256 41.81 -4.56 9.52
N LYS A 257 41.69 -5.84 9.94
CA LYS A 257 42.32 -6.38 11.16
C LYS A 257 42.18 -5.43 12.36
N ILE A 258 41.03 -4.77 12.50
CA ILE A 258 40.77 -3.90 13.65
C ILE A 258 40.62 -4.80 14.87
N SER A 259 41.74 -5.07 15.54
CA SER A 259 41.83 -5.95 16.70
C SER A 259 41.07 -5.40 17.91
N SER A 260 40.70 -4.12 17.93
CA SER A 260 40.03 -3.48 19.07
C SER A 260 38.56 -3.86 19.25
N LEU A 261 37.91 -4.50 18.27
CA LEU A 261 36.56 -5.06 18.45
C LEU A 261 36.56 -6.46 19.08
N SER A 262 37.74 -7.04 19.35
CA SER A 262 37.90 -8.30 20.08
C SER A 262 37.68 -8.19 21.60
N LEU A 263 37.42 -6.98 22.11
CA LEU A 263 37.20 -6.71 23.54
C LEU A 263 35.74 -6.85 23.98
N LEU A 264 34.78 -7.06 23.07
CA LEU A 264 33.40 -7.39 23.44
C LEU A 264 33.23 -8.92 23.43
N PRO A 265 33.02 -9.57 24.59
CA PRO A 265 32.87 -11.02 24.71
C PRO A 265 31.52 -11.53 24.16
N THR A 266 30.73 -10.67 23.51
CA THR A 266 29.55 -11.12 22.77
C THR A 266 30.00 -12.00 21.61
N PRO A 267 29.61 -13.28 21.58
CA PRO A 267 29.91 -14.12 20.44
C PRO A 267 29.35 -13.43 19.20
N TYR A 268 30.16 -13.29 18.15
CA TYR A 268 29.79 -12.66 16.87
C TYR A 268 28.47 -13.20 16.27
N SER A 269 27.98 -14.33 16.77
CA SER A 269 26.67 -14.92 16.47
C SER A 269 25.47 -14.12 17.00
N LEU A 270 25.59 -13.32 18.06
CA LEU A 270 24.47 -12.56 18.65
C LEU A 270 24.29 -11.16 18.03
N LEU A 271 25.35 -10.57 17.45
CA LEU A 271 25.30 -9.23 16.87
C LEU A 271 24.22 -9.08 15.77
N PRO A 272 24.04 -10.02 14.81
CA PRO A 272 22.99 -9.93 13.81
C PRO A 272 21.59 -10.01 14.42
N ILE A 273 21.42 -10.79 15.50
CA ILE A 273 20.15 -10.96 16.21
C ILE A 273 19.81 -9.64 16.91
N SER A 274 20.73 -9.08 17.70
CA SER A 274 20.53 -7.80 18.38
C SER A 274 20.25 -6.66 17.41
N PHE A 275 20.98 -6.60 16.29
CA PHE A 275 20.73 -5.60 15.25
C PHE A 275 19.34 -5.75 14.62
N SER A 276 18.93 -6.99 14.30
CA SER A 276 17.60 -7.27 13.77
C SER A 276 16.49 -6.92 14.76
N LEU A 277 16.67 -7.26 16.04
CA LEU A 277 15.72 -6.91 17.11
C LEU A 277 15.61 -5.40 17.30
N LEU A 278 16.72 -4.66 17.23
CA LEU A 278 16.71 -3.20 17.28
C LEU A 278 15.93 -2.62 16.09
N LEU A 279 16.18 -3.08 14.87
CA LEU A 279 15.45 -2.61 13.68
C LEU A 279 13.95 -2.90 13.78
N LEU A 280 13.59 -4.10 14.26
CA LEU A 280 12.19 -4.47 14.49
C LEU A 280 11.55 -3.59 15.56
N PHE A 281 12.23 -3.34 16.67
CA PHE A 281 11.75 -2.44 17.71
C PHE A 281 11.51 -1.03 17.17
N LEU A 282 12.48 -0.45 16.46
CA LEU A 282 12.36 0.88 15.86
C LEU A 282 11.25 0.95 14.81
N HIS A 283 11.08 -0.11 14.01
CA HIS A 283 9.98 -0.23 13.04
C HIS A 283 8.61 -0.31 13.73
N PHE A 284 8.54 -0.85 14.94
CA PHE A 284 7.30 -1.01 15.71
C PHE A 284 6.90 0.24 16.50
N ILE A 285 7.81 1.18 16.78
CA ILE A 285 7.54 2.40 17.55
C ILE A 285 6.25 3.14 17.09
N PRO A 286 6.02 3.38 15.78
CA PRO A 286 4.82 4.07 15.32
C PRO A 286 3.51 3.39 15.73
N VAL A 287 3.50 2.06 15.85
CA VAL A 287 2.31 1.31 16.30
C VAL A 287 1.94 1.68 17.73
N ILE A 288 2.90 2.02 18.57
CA ILE A 288 2.64 2.42 19.95
C ILE A 288 2.30 3.91 20.01
N THR A 289 3.10 4.76 19.35
CA THR A 289 2.96 6.22 19.50
C THR A 289 1.75 6.81 18.76
N TYR A 290 1.23 6.12 17.73
CA TYR A 290 0.05 6.57 16.97
C TYR A 290 -1.23 5.85 17.35
N TYR A 291 -1.25 5.04 18.43
CA TYR A 291 -2.49 4.49 18.96
C TYR A 291 -3.41 5.63 19.47
N PRO A 292 -4.73 5.60 19.21
CA PRO A 292 -5.48 4.65 18.38
C PRO A 292 -5.59 5.06 16.90
N TYR A 293 -5.02 6.19 16.51
CA TYR A 293 -5.16 6.81 15.18
C TYR A 293 -4.02 6.44 14.21
N TYR A 294 -3.84 5.15 13.91
CA TYR A 294 -2.73 4.65 13.10
C TYR A 294 -2.60 5.30 11.70
N LEU A 295 -3.73 5.64 11.08
CA LEU A 295 -3.75 6.25 9.73
C LEU A 295 -3.17 7.68 9.70
N THR A 296 -3.03 8.31 10.86
CA THR A 296 -2.38 9.62 11.04
C THR A 296 -0.85 9.53 11.07
N TYR A 297 -0.30 8.31 11.03
CA TYR A 297 1.13 8.12 10.88
C TYR A 297 1.63 8.56 9.50
N PHE A 298 2.66 9.40 9.54
CA PHE A 298 3.45 9.80 8.39
C PHE A 298 4.93 9.88 8.80
N ASN A 299 5.82 9.47 7.89
CA ASN A 299 7.24 9.32 8.14
C ASN A 299 7.89 10.62 8.63
N PRO A 300 8.50 10.64 9.83
CA PRO A 300 9.22 11.82 10.34
C PRO A 300 10.34 12.31 9.42
N LEU A 301 11.02 11.41 8.70
CA LEU A 301 12.07 11.79 7.73
C LEU A 301 11.52 12.61 6.55
N MET A 302 10.22 12.49 6.28
CA MET A 302 9.52 13.26 5.26
C MET A 302 8.87 14.53 5.83
N GLY A 303 9.10 14.85 7.11
CA GLY A 303 8.47 15.99 7.82
C GLY A 303 7.18 15.62 8.58
N GLY A 304 6.87 14.32 8.70
CA GLY A 304 5.79 13.85 9.56
C GLY A 304 4.37 14.24 9.10
N PRO A 305 3.37 14.12 9.99
CA PRO A 305 1.97 14.36 9.66
C PRO A 305 1.67 15.81 9.29
N VAL A 306 2.38 16.79 9.88
CA VAL A 306 2.20 18.21 9.57
C VAL A 306 2.57 18.51 8.12
N ARG A 307 3.71 18.01 7.63
CA ARG A 307 4.09 18.21 6.22
C ARG A 307 3.19 17.43 5.28
N ALA A 308 2.79 16.22 5.66
CA ALA A 308 1.83 15.44 4.89
C ALA A 308 0.49 16.18 4.73
N ALA A 309 0.02 16.88 5.77
CA ALA A 309 -1.21 17.68 5.73
C ALA A 309 -1.14 18.83 4.72
N GLN A 310 0.06 19.31 4.44
CA GLN A 310 0.29 20.42 3.52
C GLN A 310 0.49 19.97 2.07
N THR A 311 0.85 18.71 1.82
CA THR A 311 1.27 18.28 0.48
C THR A 311 0.56 17.04 -0.05
N THR A 312 -0.16 16.31 0.79
CA THR A 312 -0.85 15.07 0.44
C THR A 312 -2.26 15.04 1.01
N LEU A 313 -3.18 14.40 0.30
CA LEU A 313 -4.53 14.19 0.80
C LEU A 313 -4.50 13.31 2.05
N MET A 314 -5.12 13.79 3.13
CA MET A 314 -5.25 13.07 4.40
C MET A 314 -6.69 13.10 4.90
N GLY A 315 -7.00 12.23 5.85
CA GLY A 315 -8.30 12.20 6.53
C GLY A 315 -9.27 11.19 5.94
N TRP A 316 -9.57 10.16 6.73
CA TRP A 316 -10.54 9.10 6.51
C TRP A 316 -11.67 9.08 7.53
N GLY A 317 -11.68 10.03 8.46
CA GLY A 317 -12.61 10.11 9.58
C GLY A 317 -11.94 9.96 10.95
N GLU A 318 -10.60 10.02 11.02
CA GLU A 318 -9.88 10.09 12.28
C GLU A 318 -10.34 11.33 13.07
N GLY A 319 -10.69 11.13 14.35
CA GLY A 319 -11.14 12.20 15.24
C GLY A 319 -12.62 12.54 15.16
N MET A 320 -13.40 11.87 14.33
CA MET A 320 -14.83 12.17 14.15
C MET A 320 -15.66 11.75 15.37
N GLU A 321 -15.23 10.72 16.10
CA GLU A 321 -15.76 10.36 17.41
C GLU A 321 -15.50 11.45 18.46
N LEU A 322 -14.36 12.15 18.42
CA LEU A 322 -14.09 13.30 19.29
C LEU A 322 -14.96 14.51 18.92
N ALA A 323 -15.19 14.74 17.62
CA ALA A 323 -16.10 15.77 17.14
C ALA A 323 -17.54 15.49 17.61
N ALA A 324 -18.01 14.24 17.45
CA ALA A 324 -19.31 13.80 17.94
C ALA A 324 -19.43 13.93 19.46
N ALA A 325 -18.41 13.51 20.22
CA ALA A 325 -18.39 13.63 21.68
C ALA A 325 -18.50 15.08 22.16
N TYR A 326 -17.88 16.02 21.43
CA TYR A 326 -18.03 17.45 21.70
C TYR A 326 -19.46 17.94 21.42
N LEU A 327 -20.03 17.57 20.26
CA LEU A 327 -21.39 17.97 19.89
C LEU A 327 -22.45 17.35 20.81
N ASN A 328 -22.21 16.16 21.35
CA ASN A 328 -23.09 15.52 22.34
C ASN A 328 -23.14 16.24 23.69
N GLN A 329 -22.20 17.15 23.97
CA GLN A 329 -22.22 17.99 25.18
C GLN A 329 -23.12 19.21 25.03
N LYS A 330 -23.69 19.44 23.84
CA LYS A 330 -24.60 20.57 23.59
C LYS A 330 -25.97 20.31 24.22
N PRO A 331 -26.67 21.38 24.66
CA PRO A 331 -28.07 21.27 25.06
C PRO A 331 -28.89 20.66 23.93
N ASP A 332 -29.80 19.75 24.27
CA ASP A 332 -30.68 19.06 23.33
C ASP A 332 -29.94 18.42 22.14
N ALA A 333 -28.75 17.84 22.36
CA ALA A 333 -27.93 17.24 21.30
C ALA A 333 -28.70 16.26 20.38
N GLY A 334 -29.69 15.53 20.91
CA GLY A 334 -30.56 14.64 20.15
C GLY A 334 -31.48 15.34 19.14
N ARG A 335 -31.64 16.66 19.21
CA ARG A 335 -32.44 17.48 18.28
C ARG A 335 -31.59 18.22 17.26
N LEU A 336 -30.26 18.17 17.39
CA LEU A 336 -29.33 18.86 16.50
C LEU A 336 -29.20 18.13 15.16
N TYR A 337 -29.10 18.93 14.10
CA TYR A 337 -28.78 18.53 12.74
C TYR A 337 -27.38 18.98 12.34
N VAL A 338 -26.51 18.03 11.99
CA VAL A 338 -25.09 18.30 11.69
C VAL A 338 -24.77 18.04 10.22
N ALA A 339 -24.19 19.03 9.56
CA ALA A 339 -23.58 18.86 8.24
C ALA A 339 -22.11 18.45 8.43
N SER A 340 -21.73 17.27 7.94
CA SER A 340 -20.36 16.75 8.11
C SER A 340 -19.95 15.87 6.94
N THR A 341 -18.71 15.96 6.48
CA THR A 341 -18.18 15.00 5.48
C THR A 341 -16.84 14.44 5.93
N PRO A 342 -16.69 13.11 6.11
CA PRO A 342 -17.71 12.09 5.88
C PRO A 342 -18.66 11.93 7.09
N SER A 343 -19.97 12.11 6.89
CA SER A 343 -20.98 11.97 7.95
C SER A 343 -21.02 10.54 8.51
N GLN A 344 -20.77 9.54 7.67
CA GLN A 344 -20.76 8.12 8.04
C GLN A 344 -19.74 7.76 9.14
N THR A 345 -18.73 8.59 9.39
CA THR A 345 -17.77 8.38 10.49
C THR A 345 -18.10 9.21 11.73
N LEU A 346 -19.02 10.19 11.63
CA LEU A 346 -19.49 11.00 12.75
C LEU A 346 -20.78 10.45 13.36
N LEU A 347 -21.77 10.17 12.51
CA LEU A 347 -23.14 9.84 12.91
C LEU A 347 -23.26 8.61 13.81
N PRO A 348 -22.45 7.54 13.67
CA PRO A 348 -22.50 6.42 14.60
C PRO A 348 -22.19 6.79 16.07
N TYR A 349 -21.53 7.92 16.31
CA TYR A 349 -21.14 8.40 17.64
C TYR A 349 -21.95 9.61 18.11
N PHE A 350 -22.81 10.18 17.24
CA PHE A 350 -23.53 11.41 17.49
C PHE A 350 -24.99 11.11 17.85
N ALA A 351 -25.52 11.79 18.87
CA ALA A 351 -26.89 11.54 19.38
C ALA A 351 -27.98 12.13 18.48
N GLY A 352 -27.68 13.20 17.75
CA GLY A 352 -28.61 13.87 16.84
C GLY A 352 -28.63 13.23 15.45
N THR A 353 -29.02 14.03 14.45
CA THR A 353 -29.08 13.60 13.05
C THR A 353 -28.16 14.46 12.18
N GLY A 354 -27.98 14.06 10.93
CA GLY A 354 -27.14 14.80 10.01
C GLY A 354 -26.92 14.05 8.71
N GLU A 355 -26.18 14.67 7.81
CA GLU A 355 -25.89 14.09 6.49
C GLU A 355 -24.56 14.60 5.95
N ASN A 356 -24.16 14.05 4.80
CA ASN A 356 -22.96 14.50 4.12
C ASN A 356 -23.12 15.92 3.60
N PHE A 357 -22.13 16.75 3.88
CA PHE A 357 -22.03 18.10 3.36
C PHE A 357 -21.44 18.07 1.94
N TYR A 358 -22.27 17.77 0.94
CA TYR A 358 -21.91 17.75 -0.50
C TYR A 358 -22.50 18.89 -1.32
N THR A 359 -23.44 19.65 -0.75
CA THR A 359 -24.05 20.81 -1.38
C THR A 359 -24.17 21.94 -0.35
N ASN A 360 -24.19 23.19 -0.83
CA ASN A 360 -24.09 24.36 0.04
C ASN A 360 -25.33 24.55 0.93
N ASP A 361 -26.50 24.15 0.45
CA ASP A 361 -27.77 24.21 1.19
C ASP A 361 -27.73 23.40 2.50
N ILE A 362 -27.08 22.25 2.49
CA ILE A 362 -26.96 21.36 3.66
C ILE A 362 -26.23 22.07 4.80
N ALA A 363 -25.12 22.74 4.50
CA ALA A 363 -24.38 23.50 5.51
C ALA A 363 -25.14 24.73 6.00
N PHE A 364 -25.94 25.37 5.15
CA PHE A 364 -26.70 26.55 5.52
C PHE A 364 -27.95 26.28 6.35
N ARG A 365 -28.52 25.06 6.30
CA ARG A 365 -29.66 24.65 7.14
C ARG A 365 -29.27 23.96 8.45
N ALA A 366 -28.03 23.48 8.56
CA ALA A 366 -27.58 22.72 9.73
C ALA A 366 -27.44 23.58 11.00
N ASP A 367 -27.58 22.95 12.16
CA ASP A 367 -27.25 23.56 13.46
C ASP A 367 -25.74 23.69 13.66
N TYR A 368 -24.98 22.75 13.12
CA TYR A 368 -23.52 22.72 13.18
C TYR A 368 -22.94 22.22 11.87
N VAL A 369 -21.80 22.78 11.48
CA VAL A 369 -21.01 22.34 10.33
C VAL A 369 -19.66 21.83 10.82
N VAL A 370 -19.35 20.57 10.49
CA VAL A 370 -18.06 19.95 10.76
C VAL A 370 -17.28 19.88 9.46
N LEU A 371 -16.39 20.86 9.28
CA LEU A 371 -15.51 20.95 8.12
C LEU A 371 -14.26 20.11 8.35
N TYR A 372 -14.14 19.02 7.60
CA TYR A 372 -13.06 18.05 7.79
C TYR A 372 -11.82 18.39 6.95
N LEU A 373 -10.64 17.94 7.39
CA LEU A 373 -9.36 18.22 6.74
C LEU A 373 -9.37 17.88 5.27
N ALA A 374 -9.90 16.72 4.90
CA ALA A 374 -9.95 16.28 3.53
C ALA A 374 -10.83 17.18 2.63
N GLN A 375 -11.87 17.83 3.20
CA GLN A 375 -12.68 18.83 2.50
C GLN A 375 -11.93 20.15 2.35
N MET A 376 -11.27 20.60 3.42
CA MET A 376 -10.45 21.82 3.38
C MET A 376 -9.32 21.70 2.35
N GLN A 377 -8.66 20.54 2.27
CA GLN A 377 -7.63 20.26 1.27
C GLN A 377 -8.20 20.24 -0.15
N ARG A 378 -9.38 19.66 -0.34
CA ARG A 378 -10.01 19.55 -1.66
C ARG A 378 -10.78 20.79 -2.10
N LEU A 379 -11.03 21.74 -1.20
CA LEU A 379 -11.94 22.85 -1.42
C LEU A 379 -13.36 22.36 -1.84
N ALA A 380 -13.84 21.31 -1.17
CA ALA A 380 -15.10 20.63 -1.48
C ALA A 380 -16.14 20.80 -0.36
N PRO A 381 -17.45 20.93 -0.67
CA PRO A 381 -18.05 20.73 -2.00
C PRO A 381 -17.83 21.88 -2.98
N SER A 382 -17.55 23.10 -2.49
CA SER A 382 -17.12 24.21 -3.33
C SER A 382 -16.08 25.08 -2.61
N PRO A 383 -15.17 25.76 -3.33
CA PRO A 383 -14.19 26.65 -2.72
C PRO A 383 -14.82 27.79 -1.92
N GLU A 384 -15.96 28.30 -2.36
CA GLU A 384 -16.65 29.44 -1.75
C GLU A 384 -17.13 29.11 -0.34
N ILE A 385 -17.75 27.94 -0.16
CA ILE A 385 -18.28 27.58 1.16
C ILE A 385 -17.17 27.17 2.13
N VAL A 386 -16.10 26.55 1.63
CA VAL A 386 -14.91 26.27 2.43
C VAL A 386 -14.28 27.58 2.89
N ALA A 387 -14.13 28.57 2.00
CA ALA A 387 -13.63 29.90 2.33
C ALA A 387 -14.54 30.63 3.33
N TYR A 388 -15.87 30.54 3.16
CA TYR A 388 -16.86 31.13 4.06
C TYR A 388 -16.69 30.65 5.50
N PHE A 389 -16.53 29.35 5.73
CA PHE A 389 -16.30 28.82 7.09
C PHE A 389 -14.87 29.05 7.57
N GLN A 390 -13.86 28.97 6.69
CA GLN A 390 -12.47 29.23 7.09
C GLN A 390 -12.22 30.70 7.49
N ALA A 391 -13.02 31.65 6.99
CA ALA A 391 -12.99 33.04 7.41
C ALA A 391 -13.57 33.27 8.82
N GLN A 392 -14.31 32.30 9.37
CA GLN A 392 -14.91 32.37 10.69
C GLN A 392 -14.01 31.71 11.75
N GLN A 393 -14.19 32.12 13.00
CA GLN A 393 -13.56 31.45 14.14
C GLN A 393 -14.29 30.12 14.41
N PRO A 394 -13.61 28.96 14.33
CA PRO A 394 -14.23 27.69 14.68
C PRO A 394 -14.53 27.65 16.17
N GLU A 395 -15.69 27.10 16.53
CA GLU A 395 -16.09 26.89 17.92
C GLU A 395 -15.22 25.83 18.60
N LYS A 396 -14.85 24.79 17.84
CA LYS A 396 -13.95 23.74 18.29
C LYS A 396 -13.07 23.24 17.15
N ILE A 397 -11.81 22.96 17.46
CA ILE A 397 -10.88 22.27 16.57
C ILE A 397 -10.52 20.93 17.21
N ILE A 398 -10.64 19.85 16.42
CA ILE A 398 -10.17 18.52 16.78
C ILE A 398 -8.78 18.33 16.17
N THR A 399 -7.77 18.24 17.03
CA THR A 399 -6.37 18.10 16.65
C THR A 399 -5.86 16.72 17.05
N ILE A 400 -5.20 16.02 16.13
CA ILE A 400 -4.55 14.73 16.36
C ILE A 400 -3.13 14.83 15.81
N HIS A 401 -2.13 14.53 16.64
CA HIS A 401 -0.70 14.62 16.28
C HIS A 401 -0.34 15.95 15.59
N ASP A 402 -0.73 17.06 16.21
CA ASP A 402 -0.50 18.44 15.75
C ASP A 402 -1.14 18.81 14.40
N VAL A 403 -2.07 18.00 13.90
CA VAL A 403 -2.84 18.28 12.68
C VAL A 403 -4.30 18.56 13.04
N PRO A 404 -4.89 19.69 12.60
CA PRO A 404 -6.31 19.98 12.79
C PRO A 404 -7.15 19.16 11.80
N TYR A 405 -7.71 18.03 12.27
CA TYR A 405 -8.49 17.12 11.44
C TYR A 405 -9.91 17.61 11.20
N ALA A 406 -10.56 18.21 12.20
CA ALA A 406 -11.92 18.72 12.06
C ALA A 406 -12.06 20.10 12.70
N LYS A 407 -12.79 20.98 12.03
CA LYS A 407 -13.20 22.28 12.56
C LYS A 407 -14.71 22.32 12.64
N ILE A 408 -15.23 22.64 13.82
CA ILE A 408 -16.66 22.69 14.12
C ILE A 408 -17.08 24.15 14.17
N TYR A 409 -18.11 24.48 13.41
CA TYR A 409 -18.68 25.80 13.31
C TYR A 409 -20.16 25.76 13.71
N PRO A 410 -20.68 26.79 14.40
CA PRO A 410 -22.12 26.95 14.49
C PRO A 410 -22.66 27.13 13.07
N GLY A 411 -23.77 26.44 12.79
CA GLY A 411 -24.43 26.56 11.50
C GLY A 411 -25.06 27.95 11.36
N PRO A 412 -24.95 28.57 10.18
CA PRO A 412 -25.45 29.94 10.00
C PRO A 412 -26.99 30.00 9.91
N LYS A 413 -27.67 28.84 9.79
CA LYS A 413 -29.13 28.69 9.74
C LYS A 413 -29.83 29.67 8.78
N LEU A 414 -29.24 29.88 7.61
CA LEU A 414 -29.73 30.80 6.59
C LEU A 414 -30.89 30.22 5.77
N ILE A 415 -31.04 28.89 5.78
CA ILE A 415 -32.17 28.18 5.18
C ILE A 415 -32.99 27.60 6.34
N LEU A 416 -34.11 28.25 6.65
CA LEU A 416 -35.05 27.76 7.64
C LEU A 416 -35.88 26.62 7.02
N ALA A 417 -36.19 25.60 7.83
CA ALA A 417 -36.97 24.43 7.39
C ALA A 417 -38.36 24.80 6.82
N ASP A 418 -38.86 25.99 7.18
CA ASP A 418 -40.18 26.51 6.81
C ASP A 418 -40.18 27.31 5.52
N THR A 419 -39.34 26.97 4.54
CA THR A 419 -39.39 27.65 3.23
C THR A 419 -40.66 27.16 2.50
N PRO A 420 -41.67 28.01 2.27
CA PRO A 420 -42.90 27.59 1.60
C PRO A 420 -42.60 27.03 0.20
N PRO A 421 -43.38 26.06 -0.33
CA PRO A 421 -43.15 25.47 -1.66
C PRO A 421 -43.08 26.51 -2.80
N ASP A 422 -43.62 27.70 -2.55
CA ASP A 422 -43.77 28.86 -3.43
C ASP A 422 -42.71 29.95 -3.24
N ALA A 423 -41.72 29.75 -2.37
CA ALA A 423 -40.66 30.74 -2.17
C ALA A 423 -39.69 30.79 -3.36
N THR A 424 -39.55 31.96 -3.97
CA THR A 424 -38.56 32.21 -5.03
C THR A 424 -37.27 32.80 -4.45
N PRO A 425 -36.07 32.32 -4.85
CA PRO A 425 -34.80 32.86 -4.40
C PRO A 425 -34.64 34.35 -4.75
N ALA A 426 -34.29 35.19 -3.76
CA ALA A 426 -34.15 36.63 -3.95
C ALA A 426 -32.96 37.06 -4.85
N ASN A 427 -32.11 36.12 -5.29
CA ASN A 427 -30.86 36.40 -6.01
C ASN A 427 -30.84 35.91 -7.47
N THR A 428 -31.98 35.78 -8.13
CA THR A 428 -32.02 35.82 -9.61
C THR A 428 -32.35 37.23 -10.07
N ARG A 429 -31.40 38.16 -9.95
CA ARG A 429 -31.42 39.34 -10.83
C ARG A 429 -30.78 38.92 -12.15
N SER A 430 -31.63 38.56 -13.10
CA SER A 430 -31.30 38.60 -14.53
C SER A 430 -30.86 40.03 -14.88
N GLY A 431 -29.57 40.18 -15.17
CA GLY A 431 -28.96 41.33 -15.81
C GLY A 431 -28.08 40.82 -16.93
#